data_AF-A0A7J9G5M4-F1
#
_entry.id   AF-A0A7J9G5M4-F1
#
_cell.length_a   1.000
_cell.length_b   1.000
_cell.length_c   1.000
_cell.angle_alpha   90.00
_cell.angle_beta   90.00
_cell.angle_gamma   90.00
#
_symmetry.space_group_name_H-M   'P 1'
#
loop_
_entity.id
_entity.type
_entity.pdbx_description
1 polymer ?
#
loop_
_entity_poly.entity_id
_entity_poly.type
_entity_poly.pdbx_seq_one_letter_code
_entity_poly.pdbx_strand_id
1 'polypeptide(L)'
;GTDSGVDTYFGLCTYPGRALRHRIDFKVYPRDIYAFGLIAWTGNDVLNRRLRLLAESKGYRLDDTGLFPATHGSGGKRGSRGTASLKLETEKEVFDFLGFPWLEPYERNL
;
A
#
# COMPACT_ATOMS: atom_id res chain seq x y z
N GLY A 1 -11.82 2.70 14.08
CA GLY A 1 -11.45 1.71 13.06
C GLY A 1 -12.26 1.92 11.81
N THR A 2 -11.58 2.03 10.68
CA THR A 2 -12.17 1.89 9.34
C THR A 2 -12.64 0.45 9.12
N ASP A 3 -13.46 0.19 8.10
CA ASP A 3 -13.95 -1.17 7.76
C ASP A 3 -12.82 -2.16 7.45
N SER A 4 -11.61 -1.68 7.15
CA SER A 4 -10.40 -2.49 6.91
C SER A 4 -9.59 -2.79 8.19
N GLY A 5 -10.02 -2.30 9.36
CA GLY A 5 -9.29 -2.44 10.61
C GLY A 5 -8.01 -1.59 10.68
N VAL A 6 -7.83 -0.64 9.77
CA VAL A 6 -6.68 0.26 9.75
C VAL A 6 -6.98 1.51 10.55
N ASP A 7 -6.12 1.83 11.52
CA ASP A 7 -6.17 3.08 12.27
C ASP A 7 -4.99 3.99 11.87
N THR A 8 -5.23 5.30 11.90
CA THR A 8 -4.28 6.29 11.41
C THR A 8 -4.24 7.49 12.36
N TYR A 9 -3.03 7.96 12.65
CA TYR A 9 -2.79 9.23 13.34
C TYR A 9 -1.78 10.04 12.52
N PHE A 10 -2.11 11.29 12.25
CA PHE A 10 -1.20 12.27 11.66
C PHE A 10 -1.08 13.44 12.61
N GLY A 11 0.14 13.79 13.00
CA GLY A 11 0.35 14.79 14.03
C GLY A 11 1.71 15.46 13.95
N LEU A 12 1.99 16.23 14.99
CA LEU A 12 3.26 16.90 15.18
C LEU A 12 3.87 16.44 16.51
N CYS A 13 5.16 16.13 16.49
CA CYS A 13 5.95 15.85 17.68
C CYS A 13 7.08 16.86 17.85
N THR A 14 7.54 17.01 19.08
CA THR A 14 8.66 17.89 19.43
C THR A 14 9.57 17.16 20.39
N TYR A 15 10.87 17.19 20.13
CA TYR A 15 11.87 16.64 21.05
C TYR A 15 11.96 17.52 22.31
N PRO A 16 12.19 16.93 23.50
CA PRO A 16 12.41 17.70 24.72
C PRO A 16 13.48 18.79 24.52
N GLY A 17 13.16 20.03 24.88
CA GLY A 17 14.08 21.17 24.77
C GLY A 17 14.28 21.74 23.35
N ARG A 18 13.53 21.29 22.33
CA ARG A 18 13.58 21.86 20.96
C ARG A 18 12.28 22.58 20.61
N ALA A 19 12.37 23.66 19.84
CA ALA A 19 11.19 24.40 19.37
C ALA A 19 10.62 23.86 18.04
N LEU A 20 11.47 23.23 17.22
CA LEU A 20 11.07 22.68 15.92
C LEU A 20 10.08 21.53 16.09
N ARG A 21 8.95 21.62 15.39
CA ARG A 21 7.95 20.55 15.30
C ARG A 21 8.25 19.67 14.09
N HIS A 22 8.15 18.37 14.26
CA HIS A 22 8.28 17.38 13.20
C HIS A 22 6.93 16.73 12.92
N ARG A 23 6.64 16.43 11.66
CA ARG A 23 5.50 15.59 11.31
C ARG A 23 5.75 14.17 11.80
N ILE A 24 4.75 13.56 12.41
CA ILE A 24 4.75 12.14 12.75
C ILE A 24 3.45 11.51 12.28
N ASP A 25 3.60 10.40 11.57
CA ASP A 25 2.49 9.66 10.98
C ASP A 25 2.54 8.23 11.53
N PHE A 26 1.48 7.81 12.24
CA PHE A 26 1.31 6.42 12.70
C PHE A 26 0.22 5.75 11.89
N LYS A 27 0.54 4.55 11.43
CA LYS A 27 -0.39 3.63 10.77
C LYS A 27 -0.39 2.31 11.52
N VAL A 28 -1.57 1.84 11.89
CA VAL A 28 -1.76 0.54 12.54
C VAL A 28 -2.51 -0.36 11.58
N TYR A 29 -1.87 -1.46 11.21
CA TYR A 29 -2.40 -2.45 10.28
C TYR A 29 -2.63 -3.79 11.02
N PRO A 30 -3.75 -4.47 10.77
CA PRO A 30 -3.89 -5.90 11.01
C PRO A 30 -2.73 -6.69 10.38
N ARG A 31 -2.32 -7.77 11.04
CA ARG A 31 -1.12 -8.54 10.67
C ARG A 31 -1.20 -9.15 9.27
N ASP A 32 -2.38 -9.58 8.87
CA ASP A 32 -2.70 -10.19 7.59
C ASP A 32 -2.60 -9.23 6.39
N ILE A 33 -2.65 -7.92 6.63
CA ILE A 33 -2.49 -6.90 5.57
C ILE A 33 -1.20 -6.09 5.71
N TYR A 34 -0.31 -6.49 6.63
CA TYR A 34 0.93 -5.79 6.95
C TYR A 34 1.84 -5.56 5.74
N ALA A 35 1.98 -6.56 4.86
CA ALA A 35 2.82 -6.45 3.67
C ALA A 35 2.39 -5.33 2.72
N PHE A 36 1.07 -5.17 2.52
CA PHE A 36 0.52 -4.13 1.65
C PHE A 36 0.73 -2.73 2.23
N GLY A 37 0.52 -2.60 3.55
CA GLY A 37 0.81 -1.37 4.29
C GLY A 37 2.30 -1.00 4.20
N LEU A 38 3.20 -1.98 4.36
CA LEU A 38 4.64 -1.75 4.32
C LEU A 38 5.10 -1.26 2.94
N ILE A 39 4.59 -1.84 1.84
CA ILE A 39 4.86 -1.35 0.48
C ILE A 39 4.39 0.09 0.33
N ALA A 40 3.14 0.38 0.69
CA ALA A 40 2.54 1.69 0.51
C ALA A 40 3.29 2.81 1.27
N TRP A 41 3.75 2.52 2.49
CA TRP A 41 4.38 3.52 3.37
C TRP A 41 5.91 3.54 3.34
N THR A 42 6.54 2.54 2.72
CA THR A 42 7.98 2.61 2.38
C THR A 42 8.19 3.38 1.08
N GLY A 43 7.27 3.24 0.11
CA GLY A 43 7.31 3.97 -1.16
C GLY A 43 8.51 3.58 -2.05
N ASN A 44 8.95 4.45 -2.97
CA ASN A 44 8.43 5.81 -3.21
C ASN A 44 7.10 5.84 -3.99
N ASP A 45 6.51 7.03 -4.16
CA ASP A 45 5.24 7.21 -4.86
C ASP A 45 5.25 6.74 -6.32
N VAL A 46 6.41 6.84 -6.99
CA VAL A 46 6.60 6.38 -8.38
C VAL A 46 6.51 4.85 -8.43
N LEU A 47 7.22 4.15 -7.53
CA LEU A 47 7.12 2.69 -7.42
C LEU A 47 5.69 2.26 -7.09
N ASN A 48 5.06 2.89 -6.09
CA ASN A 48 3.68 2.60 -5.69
C ASN A 48 2.69 2.79 -6.85
N ARG A 49 2.89 3.81 -7.70
CA ARG A 49 2.08 4.01 -8.90
C ARG A 49 2.32 2.90 -9.93
N ARG A 50 3.57 2.49 -10.16
CA ARG A 50 3.90 1.39 -11.09
C ARG A 50 3.28 0.06 -10.64
N LEU A 51 3.41 -0.30 -9.37
CA LEU A 51 2.82 -1.53 -8.83
C LEU A 51 1.30 -1.54 -8.97
N ARG A 52 0.62 -0.40 -8.72
CA ARG A 52 -0.83 -0.27 -8.93
C ARG A 52 -1.23 -0.44 -10.40
N LEU A 53 -0.47 0.11 -11.34
CA LEU A 53 -0.73 -0.07 -12.77
C LEU A 53 -0.54 -1.53 -13.22
N LEU A 54 0.46 -2.23 -12.67
CA LEU A 54 0.68 -3.66 -12.92
C LEU A 54 -0.43 -4.52 -12.32
N ALA A 55 -0.93 -4.15 -11.13
CA ALA A 55 -2.10 -4.81 -10.56
C ALA A 55 -3.32 -4.62 -11.48
N GLU A 56 -3.58 -3.39 -11.93
CA GLU A 56 -4.70 -3.07 -12.82
C GLU A 56 -4.62 -3.83 -14.15
N SER A 57 -3.43 -3.95 -14.76
CA SER A 57 -3.25 -4.71 -16.01
C SER A 57 -3.48 -6.21 -15.84
N LYS A 58 -3.34 -6.73 -14.61
CA LYS A 58 -3.64 -8.12 -14.25
C LYS A 58 -5.07 -8.35 -13.75
N GLY A 59 -5.93 -7.32 -13.76
CA GLY A 59 -7.31 -7.42 -13.28
C GLY A 59 -7.43 -7.32 -11.76
N TYR A 60 -6.49 -6.63 -11.10
CA TYR A 60 -6.49 -6.42 -9.65
C TYR A 60 -6.46 -4.92 -9.29
N ARG A 61 -6.84 -4.61 -8.05
CA ARG A 61 -6.67 -3.32 -7.42
C ARG A 61 -5.78 -3.50 -6.20
N LEU A 62 -4.63 -2.82 -6.22
CA LEU A 62 -3.69 -2.76 -5.10
C LEU A 62 -3.90 -1.45 -4.32
N ASP A 63 -4.00 -1.56 -3.00
CA ASP A 63 -3.93 -0.44 -2.06
C ASP A 63 -3.16 -0.86 -0.79
N ASP A 64 -3.10 0.01 0.22
CA ASP A 64 -2.40 -0.26 1.48
C ASP A 64 -3.11 -1.29 2.37
N THR A 65 -4.26 -1.80 1.95
CA THR A 65 -5.07 -2.78 2.68
C THR A 65 -5.18 -4.13 1.98
N GLY A 66 -4.64 -4.28 0.78
CA GLY A 66 -4.69 -5.55 0.08
C GLY A 66 -4.56 -5.46 -1.44
N LEU A 67 -4.74 -6.63 -2.05
CA LEU A 67 -4.74 -6.83 -3.49
C LEU A 67 -6.02 -7.58 -3.87
N PHE A 68 -6.96 -6.85 -4.46
CA PHE A 68 -8.34 -7.30 -4.66
C PHE A 68 -8.60 -7.54 -6.14
N PRO A 69 -9.35 -8.60 -6.52
CA PRO A 69 -9.87 -8.72 -7.88
C PRO A 69 -10.64 -7.46 -8.26
N ALA A 70 -10.43 -6.96 -9.47
CA ALA A 70 -11.11 -5.80 -10.00
C ALA A 70 -11.99 -6.21 -11.18
N THR A 71 -13.23 -5.73 -11.20
CA THR A 71 -14.05 -5.83 -12.41
C THR A 71 -13.62 -4.78 -13.42
N HIS A 72 -13.74 -5.07 -14.71
CA HIS A 72 -13.62 -4.04 -15.75
C HIS A 72 -14.90 -3.21 -15.74
N GLY A 73 -14.77 -1.90 -15.51
CA GLY A 73 -15.90 -0.98 -15.70
C GLY A 73 -16.11 -0.69 -17.18
N SER A 74 -17.34 -0.40 -17.57
CA SER A 74 -17.66 0.05 -18.93
C SER A 74 -17.21 1.50 -19.13
N GLY A 75 -16.74 1.83 -20.34
CA GLY A 75 -16.50 3.21 -20.78
C GLY A 75 -15.43 3.99 -20.01
N GLY A 76 -14.30 3.35 -19.65
CA GLY A 76 -13.17 4.02 -18.98
C GLY A 76 -13.36 4.29 -17.49
N LYS A 77 -14.47 3.83 -16.90
CA LYS A 77 -14.67 3.88 -15.45
C LYS A 77 -13.93 2.72 -14.77
N ARG A 78 -13.27 3.00 -13.64
CA ARG A 78 -12.74 1.96 -12.75
C ARG A 78 -13.90 1.07 -12.30
N GLY A 79 -13.81 -0.24 -12.50
CA GLY A 79 -14.83 -1.16 -12.01
C GLY A 79 -14.79 -1.32 -10.48
N SER A 80 -15.66 -2.17 -9.96
CA SER A 80 -15.74 -2.43 -8.53
C SER A 80 -14.51 -3.20 -8.03
N ARG A 81 -14.13 -2.93 -6.77
CA ARG A 81 -13.15 -3.71 -6.01
C ARG A 81 -13.87 -4.91 -5.43
N GLY A 82 -13.31 -6.11 -5.58
CA GLY A 82 -13.76 -7.30 -4.88
C GLY A 82 -13.62 -7.16 -3.36
N THR A 83 -14.34 -7.99 -2.61
CA THR A 83 -14.33 -7.97 -1.14
C THR A 83 -13.19 -8.80 -0.55
N ALA A 84 -12.78 -9.86 -1.24
CA ALA A 84 -11.69 -10.73 -0.79
C ALA A 84 -10.34 -10.27 -1.37
N SER A 85 -9.38 -9.97 -0.50
CA SER A 85 -7.97 -9.78 -0.88
C SER A 85 -7.31 -11.13 -1.14
N LEU A 86 -6.30 -11.14 -2.01
CA LEU A 86 -5.30 -12.20 -2.02
C LEU A 86 -4.56 -12.23 -0.67
N LYS A 87 -4.24 -13.44 -0.21
CA LYS A 87 -3.41 -13.67 0.99
C LYS A 87 -1.95 -13.71 0.56
N LEU A 88 -1.23 -12.63 0.84
CA LEU A 88 0.21 -12.48 0.60
C LEU A 88 0.82 -11.94 1.88
N GLU A 89 1.72 -12.69 2.50
CA GLU A 89 2.23 -12.41 3.85
C GLU A 89 3.48 -11.54 3.83
N THR A 90 4.17 -11.49 2.69
CA THR A 90 5.43 -10.74 2.53
C THR A 90 5.36 -9.75 1.38
N GLU A 91 6.14 -8.69 1.45
CA GLU A 91 6.24 -7.74 0.32
C GLU A 91 6.73 -8.46 -0.94
N LYS A 92 7.69 -9.39 -0.81
CA LYS A 92 8.26 -10.14 -1.93
C LYS A 92 7.20 -10.95 -2.68
N GLU A 93 6.25 -11.57 -1.98
CA GLU A 93 5.12 -12.26 -2.61
C GLU A 93 4.24 -11.32 -3.45
N VAL A 94 4.04 -10.07 -3.00
CA VAL A 94 3.31 -9.06 -3.78
C VAL A 94 4.07 -8.71 -5.05
N PHE A 95 5.39 -8.51 -4.96
CA PHE A 95 6.25 -8.23 -6.11
C PHE A 95 6.24 -9.40 -7.12
N ASP A 96 6.44 -10.62 -6.62
CA ASP A 96 6.45 -11.85 -7.42
C ASP A 96 5.08 -12.03 -8.13
N PHE A 97 3.96 -11.81 -7.43
CA PHE A 97 2.62 -11.87 -8.02
C PHE A 97 2.43 -10.84 -9.15
N LEU A 98 2.87 -9.61 -8.92
CA LEU A 98 2.78 -8.53 -9.91
C LEU A 98 3.77 -8.70 -11.07
N GLY A 99 4.72 -9.64 -10.95
CA GLY A 99 5.77 -9.85 -11.95
C GLY A 99 6.74 -8.67 -12.03
N PHE A 100 6.97 -8.00 -10.90
CA PHE A 100 7.93 -6.90 -10.78
C PHE A 100 9.17 -7.40 -10.02
N PRO A 101 10.39 -7.08 -10.47
CA PRO A 101 11.60 -7.48 -9.75
C PRO A 101 11.57 -7.00 -8.30
N TRP A 102 11.91 -7.88 -7.36
CA TRP A 102 12.07 -7.50 -5.96
C TRP A 102 13.08 -6.36 -5.83
N LEU A 103 12.70 -5.34 -5.06
CA LEU A 103 13.55 -4.21 -4.71
C LEU A 103 13.62 -4.11 -3.20
N GLU A 104 14.84 -4.12 -2.67
CA GLU A 104 15.09 -3.79 -1.27
C GLU A 104 14.64 -2.35 -0.98
N PRO A 105 14.22 -2.00 0.25
CA PRO A 105 13.71 -0.67 0.58
C PRO A 105 14.58 0.49 0.09
N TYR A 106 15.91 0.36 0.13
CA TYR A 106 16.86 1.39 -0.32
C TYR A 106 16.96 1.53 -1.85
N GLU A 107 16.42 0.59 -2.61
CA GLU A 107 16.39 0.58 -4.09
C GLU A 107 15.08 1.17 -4.64
N ARG A 108 14.11 1.46 -3.77
CA ARG A 108 12.75 1.86 -4.16
C ARG A 108 12.59 3.35 -4.46
N ASN A 109 13.69 4.11 -4.49
CA ASN A 109 13.69 5.51 -4.90
C ASN A 109 13.91 5.63 -6.41
N LEU A 110 12.84 5.38 -7.16
CA LEU A 110 12.80 5.41 -8.64
C LEU A 110 12.43 6.78 -9.20
#